data_AF-A0A9E6Y1D9-F1
#
_entry.id   AF-A0A9E6Y1D9-F1
#
_cell.length_a   1.000
_cell.length_b   1.000
_cell.length_c   1.000
_cell.angle_alpha   90.00
_cell.angle_beta   90.00
_cell.angle_gamma   90.00
#
_symmetry.space_group_name_H-M   'P 1'
#
loop_
_entity.id
_entity.type
_entity.pdbx_description
1 polymer ?
#
loop_
_entity_poly.entity_id
_entity_poly.type
_entity_poly.pdbx_seq_one_letter_code
_entity_poly.pdbx_strand_id
1 'polypeptide(L)'
;MPAIDDVRVTVCRIPTDEPESDGTLEWDATTIVLVEVQAAGTTGLGYTYGDAAAAGVAAGKLAGTVVGRDALDVHQAWLAMVRAIRNDGRRGLAGMAVSA
;
A
#
# COMPACT_ATOMS: atom_id res chain seq x y z
N MET A 1 -1.53 -17.83 -16.27
CA MET A 1 -1.87 -16.54 -15.64
C MET A 1 -0.57 -15.84 -15.28
N PRO A 2 -0.43 -14.54 -15.56
CA PRO A 2 0.72 -13.77 -15.10
C PRO A 2 0.68 -13.72 -13.56
N ALA A 3 1.50 -14.54 -12.91
CA ALA A 3 1.58 -14.54 -11.46
C ALA A 3 2.29 -13.26 -10.98
N ILE A 4 1.88 -12.75 -9.82
CA ILE A 4 2.64 -11.73 -9.10
C ILE A 4 3.91 -12.37 -8.56
N ASP A 5 5.06 -11.88 -9.02
CA ASP A 5 6.37 -12.43 -8.72
C ASP A 5 7.02 -11.73 -7.51
N ASP A 6 6.84 -10.41 -7.40
CA ASP A 6 7.43 -9.59 -6.34
C ASP A 6 6.54 -8.39 -6.00
N VAL A 7 6.66 -7.92 -4.75
CA VAL A 7 6.03 -6.71 -4.24
C VAL A 7 7.08 -5.90 -3.48
N ARG A 8 7.39 -4.71 -3.98
CA ARG A 8 8.32 -3.77 -3.34
C ARG A 8 7.56 -2.58 -2.78
N VAL A 9 7.97 -2.13 -1.59
CA VAL A 9 7.36 -0.98 -0.92
C VAL A 9 8.44 0.06 -0.61
N THR A 10 8.17 1.31 -0.96
CA THR A 10 9.04 2.46 -0.70
C THR A 10 8.25 3.53 0.05
N VAL A 11 8.87 4.14 1.06
CA VAL A 11 8.28 5.27 1.80
C VAL A 11 9.04 6.54 1.47
N CYS A 12 8.32 7.56 1.02
CA CYS A 12 8.85 8.87 0.70
C CYS A 12 8.20 9.91 1.61
N ARG A 13 8.98 10.60 2.45
CA ARG A 13 8.52 11.78 3.19
C ARG A 13 9.01 13.03 2.46
N ILE A 14 8.07 13.80 1.92
CA ILE A 14 8.35 15.00 1.14
C ILE A 14 7.99 16.22 2.00
N PRO A 15 8.97 17.05 2.41
CA PRO A 15 8.69 18.29 3.12
C PRO A 15 7.76 19.21 2.32
N THR A 16 6.89 19.94 3.01
CA THR A 16 6.16 21.07 2.42
C THR A 16 7.11 22.26 2.23
N ASP A 17 6.73 23.19 1.37
CA ASP A 17 7.55 24.40 1.11
C ASP A 17 7.62 25.32 2.35
N GLU A 18 6.59 25.25 3.20
CA GLU A 18 6.48 25.91 4.50
C GLU A 18 5.59 25.10 5.46
N PRO A 19 5.58 25.36 6.78
CA PRO A 19 4.64 24.73 7.71
C PRO A 19 3.18 25.03 7.31
N GLU A 20 2.36 24.00 7.25
CA GLU A 20 0.94 24.06 6.86
C GLU A 20 0.03 23.65 8.03
N SER A 21 -1.24 24.09 8.00
CA SER A 21 -2.21 23.75 9.05
C SER A 21 -3.66 23.85 8.59
N ASP A 22 -4.54 23.12 9.26
CA ASP A 22 -5.98 23.34 9.29
C ASP A 22 -6.48 23.60 10.73
N GLY A 23 -7.81 23.68 10.93
CA GLY A 23 -8.39 23.95 12.25
C GLY A 23 -8.15 22.89 13.33
N THR A 24 -7.52 21.77 12.99
CA THR A 24 -7.33 20.59 13.84
C THR A 24 -5.95 19.94 13.75
N LEU A 25 -5.13 20.27 12.76
CA LEU A 25 -3.84 19.64 12.54
C LEU A 25 -2.84 20.62 11.93
N GLU A 26 -1.56 20.48 12.31
CA GLU A 26 -0.42 21.14 11.67
C GLU A 26 0.50 20.07 11.09
N TRP A 27 1.16 20.36 9.97
CA TRP A 27 2.11 19.46 9.32
C TRP A 27 3.19 20.21 8.55
N ASP A 28 4.30 19.51 8.28
CA ASP A 28 5.49 20.02 7.60
C ASP A 28 5.93 19.09 6.45
N ALA A 29 5.17 18.04 6.17
CA ALA A 29 5.47 17.06 5.14
C ALA A 29 4.26 16.22 4.75
N THR A 30 4.30 15.70 3.52
CA THR A 30 3.44 14.61 3.05
C THR A 30 4.24 13.31 2.99
N THR A 31 3.69 12.23 3.54
CA THR A 31 4.28 10.89 3.40
C THR A 31 3.51 10.08 2.36
N ILE A 32 4.24 9.50 1.43
CA ILE A 32 3.74 8.62 0.37
C ILE A 32 4.28 7.22 0.63
N VAL A 33 3.39 6.22 0.61
CA VAL A 33 3.76 4.81 0.56
C VAL A 33 3.51 4.31 -0.86
N LEU A 34 4.59 4.00 -1.57
CA LEU A 34 4.58 3.49 -2.94
C LEU A 34 4.68 1.96 -2.92
N VAL A 35 3.88 1.29 -3.73
CA VAL A 35 3.87 -0.17 -3.90
C VAL A 35 4.10 -0.48 -5.38
N GLU A 36 5.17 -1.22 -5.65
CA GLU A 36 5.49 -1.74 -6.98
C GLU A 36 5.20 -3.24 -7.02
N VAL A 37 4.38 -3.67 -7.98
CA VAL A 37 3.99 -5.08 -8.15
C VAL A 37 4.54 -5.58 -9.48
N GLN A 38 5.32 -6.66 -9.46
CA GLN A 38 5.91 -7.24 -10.66
C GLN A 38 5.14 -8.50 -11.07
N ALA A 39 4.81 -8.61 -12.35
CA ALA A 39 4.22 -9.80 -12.94
C ALA A 39 4.54 -9.88 -14.45
N ALA A 40 4.97 -11.05 -14.92
CA ALA A 40 5.24 -11.31 -16.34
C ALA A 40 6.14 -10.25 -17.01
N GLY A 41 7.19 -9.83 -16.30
CA GLY A 41 8.15 -8.83 -16.79
C GLY A 41 7.64 -7.39 -16.82
N THR A 42 6.45 -7.11 -16.29
CA THR A 42 5.88 -5.77 -16.17
C THR A 42 5.83 -5.35 -14.70
N THR A 43 6.03 -4.06 -14.43
CA THR A 43 5.87 -3.48 -13.08
C THR A 43 4.68 -2.52 -13.09
N GLY A 44 3.71 -2.78 -12.23
CA GLY A 44 2.65 -1.84 -11.88
C GLY A 44 3.05 -1.01 -10.66
N LEU A 45 2.59 0.23 -10.59
CA LEU A 45 2.84 1.15 -9.49
C LEU A 45 1.51 1.63 -8.89
N GLY A 46 1.35 1.45 -7.59
CA GLY A 46 0.28 2.00 -6.76
C GLY A 46 0.84 2.82 -5.60
N TYR A 47 0.01 3.66 -4.98
CA TYR A 47 0.44 4.48 -3.85
C TYR A 47 -0.73 4.91 -2.97
N THR A 48 -0.39 5.29 -1.73
CA THR A 48 -1.30 6.00 -0.82
C THR A 48 -0.56 7.11 -0.08
N TYR A 49 -1.31 8.10 0.41
CA TYR A 49 -0.81 9.12 1.32
C TYR A 49 -1.20 8.76 2.74
N GLY A 50 -0.26 8.80 3.67
CA GLY A 50 -0.50 8.43 5.06
C GLY A 50 0.78 8.08 5.79
N ASP A 51 0.62 7.60 7.03
CA ASP A 51 1.74 7.25 7.89
C ASP A 51 2.59 6.09 7.31
N ALA A 52 3.91 6.17 7.51
CA ALA A 52 4.87 5.17 7.06
C ALA A 52 4.57 3.75 7.57
N ALA A 53 3.84 3.60 8.68
CA ALA A 53 3.44 2.30 9.23
C ALA A 53 2.57 1.47 8.27
N ALA A 54 1.86 2.09 7.32
CA ALA A 54 1.13 1.36 6.29
C ALA A 54 2.07 0.49 5.41
N ALA A 55 3.33 0.90 5.23
CA ALA A 55 4.32 0.15 4.49
C ALA A 55 4.62 -1.23 5.10
N GLY A 56 4.60 -1.33 6.44
CA GLY A 56 4.79 -2.61 7.14
C GLY A 56 3.66 -3.60 6.87
N VAL A 57 2.42 -3.12 6.72
CA VAL A 57 1.27 -3.96 6.36
C VAL A 57 1.35 -4.40 4.91
N ALA A 58 1.69 -3.47 4.00
CA ALA A 58 1.85 -3.73 2.57
C ALA A 58 2.97 -4.74 2.30
N ALA A 59 4.19 -4.47 2.77
CA ALA A 59 5.36 -5.31 2.53
C ALA A 59 5.33 -6.66 3.27
N GLY A 60 4.59 -6.73 4.38
CA GLY A 60 4.46 -7.95 5.17
C GLY A 60 3.26 -8.78 4.75
N LYS A 61 2.15 -8.60 5.46
CA LYS A 61 0.96 -9.46 5.36
C LYS A 61 0.32 -9.43 3.97
N LEU A 62 0.23 -8.26 3.34
CA LEU A 62 -0.43 -8.14 2.04
C LEU A 62 0.42 -8.69 0.90
N ALA A 63 1.71 -8.36 0.84
CA ALA A 63 2.64 -8.96 -0.10
C ALA A 63 2.60 -10.50 -0.04
N GLY A 64 2.70 -11.08 1.17
CA GLY A 64 2.57 -12.53 1.36
C GLY A 64 1.21 -13.11 1.00
N THR A 65 0.17 -12.29 0.88
CA THR A 65 -1.17 -12.70 0.46
C THR A 65 -1.35 -12.68 -1.06
N VAL A 66 -0.66 -11.76 -1.77
CA VAL A 66 -0.86 -11.52 -3.21
C VAL A 66 0.19 -12.15 -4.11
N VAL A 67 1.42 -12.36 -3.62
CA VAL A 67 2.47 -13.08 -4.39
C VAL A 67 1.96 -14.46 -4.79
N GLY A 68 2.18 -14.82 -6.06
CA GLY A 68 1.71 -16.06 -6.68
C GLY A 68 0.26 -16.03 -7.19
N ARG A 69 -0.52 -14.96 -6.93
CA ARG A 69 -1.87 -14.78 -7.51
C ARG A 69 -1.81 -14.25 -8.93
N ASP A 70 -2.91 -14.41 -9.67
CA ASP A 70 -3.07 -13.77 -10.97
C ASP A 70 -3.03 -12.25 -10.82
N ALA A 71 -2.10 -11.59 -11.52
CA ALA A 71 -2.07 -10.14 -11.61
C ALA A 71 -3.31 -9.57 -12.31
N LEU A 72 -4.01 -10.36 -13.14
CA LEU A 72 -5.22 -9.93 -13.84
C LEU A 72 -6.51 -10.20 -13.04
N ASP A 73 -6.47 -10.98 -11.96
CA ASP A 73 -7.63 -11.21 -11.07
C ASP A 73 -7.60 -10.27 -9.85
N VAL A 74 -7.70 -8.97 -10.16
CA VAL A 74 -7.64 -7.88 -9.17
C VAL A 74 -8.70 -8.04 -8.08
N HIS A 75 -9.91 -8.50 -8.44
CA HIS A 75 -10.99 -8.67 -7.48
C HIS A 75 -10.67 -9.77 -6.46
N GLN A 76 -10.14 -10.92 -6.89
CA GLN A 76 -9.76 -11.97 -5.94
C GLN A 76 -8.54 -11.58 -5.11
N ALA A 77 -7.57 -10.86 -5.67
CA ALA A 77 -6.45 -10.32 -4.90
C ALA A 77 -6.95 -9.39 -3.78
N TRP A 78 -7.85 -8.46 -4.10
CA TRP A 78 -8.46 -7.56 -3.13
C TRP A 78 -9.26 -8.30 -2.06
N LEU A 79 -10.11 -9.27 -2.43
CA LEU A 79 -10.86 -10.09 -1.48
C LEU A 79 -9.94 -10.85 -0.52
N ALA A 80 -8.83 -11.38 -1.03
CA ALA A 80 -7.84 -12.08 -0.21
C ALA A 80 -7.18 -11.14 0.79
N MET A 81 -6.74 -9.96 0.35
CA MET A 81 -6.16 -8.94 1.23
C MET A 81 -7.14 -8.51 2.32
N VAL A 82 -8.39 -8.20 1.97
CA VAL A 82 -9.43 -7.79 2.92
C VAL A 82 -9.71 -8.88 3.96
N ARG A 83 -9.69 -10.16 3.56
CA ARG A 83 -9.82 -11.29 4.50
C ARG A 83 -8.60 -11.42 5.41
N ALA A 84 -7.40 -11.24 4.88
CA ALA A 84 -6.15 -11.34 5.65
C ALA A 84 -6.07 -10.30 6.77
N ILE A 85 -6.59 -9.09 6.54
CA ILE A 85 -6.57 -7.99 7.51
C ILE A 85 -7.82 -7.92 8.40
N ARG A 86 -8.72 -8.92 8.37
CA ARG A 86 -10.00 -8.90 9.10
C ARG A 86 -9.84 -8.54 10.58
N ASN A 87 -8.82 -9.10 11.23
CA ASN A 87 -8.55 -8.87 12.66
C ASN A 87 -7.69 -7.63 12.92
N ASP A 88 -7.01 -7.09 11.90
CA ASP A 88 -6.09 -5.96 12.05
C ASP A 88 -6.82 -4.61 11.90
N GLY A 89 -8.06 -4.64 11.41
CA GLY A 89 -8.90 -3.48 11.18
C GLY A 89 -8.86 -3.04 9.72
N ARG A 90 -9.98 -3.16 9.01
CA ARG A 90 -10.09 -2.83 7.57
C ARG A 90 -9.92 -1.33 7.26
N ARG A 91 -10.08 -0.46 8.24
CA ARG A 91 -9.95 1.02 8.09
C ARG A 91 -8.58 1.47 8.62
N GLY A 92 -8.18 2.69 8.31
CA GLY A 92 -6.89 3.24 8.76
C GLY A 92 -5.72 2.59 8.02
N LEU A 93 -4.63 2.28 8.73
CA LEU A 93 -3.35 1.83 8.16
C LEU A 93 -3.49 0.64 7.21
N ALA A 94 -4.24 -0.42 7.61
CA ALA A 94 -4.40 -1.58 6.74
C ALA A 94 -5.30 -1.30 5.54
N GLY A 95 -6.28 -0.40 5.67
CA GLY A 95 -7.09 0.05 4.55
C GLY A 95 -6.27 0.85 3.53
N MET A 96 -5.42 1.76 4.00
CA MET A 96 -4.48 2.51 3.17
C MET A 96 -3.50 1.57 2.45
N ALA A 97 -2.99 0.55 3.13
CA ALA A 97 -2.11 -0.47 2.53
C ALA A 97 -2.80 -1.36 1.49
N VAL A 98 -4.12 -1.57 1.58
CA VAL A 98 -4.90 -2.29 0.55
C VAL A 98 -5.20 -1.40 -0.66
N SER A 99 -5.30 -0.09 -0.44
CA SER A 99 -5.53 0.90 -1.50
C SER A 99 -4.27 1.19 -2.33
N ALA A 100 -3.10 1.17 -1.69
CA ALA A 100 -1.80 1.27 -2.35
C ALA A 100 -1.49 -0.01 -3.15
#